data_AF-A0A344UKF3-F1
#
_entry.id   AF-A0A344UKF3-F1
#
_cell.length_a   1.000
_cell.length_b   1.000
_cell.length_c   1.000
_cell.angle_alpha   90.00
_cell.angle_beta   90.00
_cell.angle_gamma   90.00
#
_symmetry.space_group_name_H-M   'P 1'
#
loop_
_entity.id
_entity.type
_entity.pdbx_description
1 polymer ?
#
loop_
_entity_poly.entity_id
_entity_poly.type
_entity_poly.pdbx_seq_one_letter_code
_entity_poly.pdbx_strand_id
1 'polypeptide(L)'
;MRYWLWWSLEFPLRSGGCLLEDWRCQQRFWRSTLFYGWRVARSGASWQAQWERIARRACADGIALCHDSAPARFRLWRRACRHLGPLDGAEWERCLRRSERAWLSGWVGVGRACSRL
;
A
#
# COMPACT_ATOMS: atom_id res chain seq x y z
N MET A 1 9.24 -20.12 -25.77
CA MET A 1 9.92 -18.81 -25.86
C MET A 1 9.17 -17.66 -25.16
N ARG A 2 7.86 -17.49 -25.34
CA ARG A 2 7.10 -16.34 -24.79
C ARG A 2 7.22 -16.15 -23.26
N TYR A 3 7.29 -17.24 -22.49
CA TYR A 3 7.43 -17.18 -21.03
C TYR A 3 8.79 -16.61 -20.58
N TRP A 4 9.89 -16.99 -21.24
CA TRP A 4 11.23 -16.52 -20.89
C TRP A 4 11.40 -15.02 -21.13
N LEU A 5 10.87 -14.51 -22.26
CA LEU A 5 10.88 -13.08 -22.57
C LEU A 5 10.11 -12.25 -21.55
N TRP A 6 8.99 -12.78 -21.07
CA TRP A 6 8.21 -12.09 -20.05
C TRP A 6 8.98 -11.98 -18.73
N TRP A 7 9.56 -13.09 -18.25
CA TRP A 7 10.31 -13.11 -16.99
C TRP A 7 11.62 -12.30 -17.05
N SER A 8 12.28 -12.22 -18.21
CA SER A 8 13.57 -11.52 -18.35
C SER A 8 13.46 -10.03 -18.67
N LEU A 9 12.44 -9.59 -19.40
CA LEU A 9 12.32 -8.21 -19.87
C LEU A 9 11.08 -7.51 -19.31
N GLU A 10 9.90 -8.10 -19.52
CA GLU A 10 8.66 -7.43 -19.13
C GLU A 10 8.49 -7.36 -17.61
N PHE A 11 8.76 -8.45 -16.90
CA PHE A 11 8.58 -8.51 -15.44
C PHE A 11 9.46 -7.50 -14.71
N PRO A 12 10.77 -7.35 -15.00
CA PRO A 12 11.59 -6.28 -14.41
C PRO A 12 11.05 -4.88 -14.69
N LEU A 13 10.65 -4.57 -15.94
CA LEU A 13 10.08 -3.27 -16.30
C LEU A 13 8.78 -2.98 -15.52
N ARG A 14 7.89 -3.97 -15.42
CA ARG A 14 6.64 -3.84 -14.66
C ARG A 14 6.90 -3.73 -13.16
N SER A 15 7.89 -4.44 -12.63
CA SER A 15 8.33 -4.34 -11.23
C SER A 15 8.88 -2.94 -10.94
N GLY A 16 9.69 -2.38 -11.83
CA GLY A 16 10.13 -0.98 -11.75
C GLY A 16 8.95 0.00 -11.71
N GLY A 17 7.96 -0.19 -12.59
CA GLY A 17 6.72 0.60 -12.56
C GLY A 17 5.95 0.49 -11.24
N CYS A 18 5.87 -0.73 -10.68
CA CYS A 18 5.25 -0.96 -9.37
C CYS A 18 6.00 -0.25 -8.24
N LEU A 19 7.33 -0.30 -8.23
CA LEU A 19 8.17 0.41 -7.26
C LEU A 19 8.00 1.93 -7.37
N LEU A 20 7.86 2.46 -8.58
CA LEU A 20 7.59 3.89 -8.80
C LEU A 20 6.21 4.29 -8.28
N GLU A 21 5.18 3.46 -8.46
CA GLU A 21 3.84 3.70 -7.89
C GLU A 21 3.88 3.70 -6.36
N ASP A 22 4.60 2.74 -5.76
CA ASP A 22 4.79 2.66 -4.31
C ASP A 22 5.54 3.89 -3.78
N TRP A 23 6.63 4.28 -4.44
CA TRP A 23 7.39 5.48 -4.11
C TRP A 23 6.53 6.75 -4.17
N ARG A 24 5.68 6.91 -5.18
CA ARG A 24 4.73 8.03 -5.26
C ARG A 24 3.70 8.02 -4.14
N CYS A 25 3.31 6.85 -3.65
CA CYS A 25 2.45 6.70 -2.48
C CYS A 25 3.18 7.16 -1.22
N GLN A 26 4.42 6.68 -1.00
CA GLN A 26 5.27 7.09 0.11
C GLN A 26 5.56 8.61 0.10
N GLN A 27 5.84 9.20 -1.06
CA GLN A 27 6.04 10.66 -1.16
C GLN A 27 4.79 11.45 -0.75
N ARG A 28 3.59 11.01 -1.15
CA ARG A 28 2.33 11.63 -0.72
C ARG A 28 2.13 11.53 0.78
N PHE A 29 2.43 10.37 1.36
CA PHE A 29 2.44 10.15 2.80
C PHE A 29 3.39 11.13 3.51
N TRP A 30 4.66 11.18 3.10
CA TRP A 30 5.65 12.06 3.73
C TRP A 30 5.26 13.55 3.63
N ARG A 31 4.75 13.99 2.47
CA ARG A 31 4.27 15.36 2.30
C ARG A 31 3.08 15.68 3.21
N SER A 32 2.12 14.75 3.32
CA SER A 32 0.97 14.88 4.23
C SER A 32 1.44 15.00 5.68
N THR A 33 2.30 14.07 6.12
CA THR A 33 2.81 14.00 7.48
C THR A 33 3.61 15.24 7.86
N LEU A 34 4.49 15.72 6.98
CA LEU A 34 5.30 16.92 7.23
C LEU A 34 4.42 18.18 7.31
N PHE A 35 3.48 18.36 6.39
CA PHE A 35 2.60 19.52 6.39
C PHE A 35 1.69 19.55 7.62
N TYR A 36 1.09 18.41 7.96
CA TYR A 36 0.26 18.28 9.15
C TYR A 36 1.06 18.46 10.44
N GLY A 37 2.21 17.79 10.55
CA GLY A 37 3.10 17.90 11.71
C GLY A 37 3.55 19.33 11.96
N TRP A 38 3.95 20.05 10.91
CA TRP A 38 4.30 21.48 10.98
C TRP A 38 3.12 22.34 11.46
N ARG A 39 1.92 22.11 10.93
CA ARG A 39 0.71 22.83 11.34
C ARG A 39 0.37 22.59 12.81
N VAL A 40 0.53 21.35 13.30
CA VAL A 40 0.29 21.01 14.71
C VAL A 40 1.37 21.62 15.61
N ALA A 41 2.64 21.57 15.21
CA ALA A 41 3.74 22.17 15.98
C ALA A 41 3.59 23.70 16.13
N ARG A 42 2.99 24.36 15.13
CA ARG A 42 2.68 25.81 15.18
C ARG A 42 1.36 26.14 15.89
N SER A 43 0.63 25.14 16.38
CA SER A 43 -0.60 25.39 17.12
C SER A 43 -0.31 25.84 18.55
N GLY A 44 -1.18 26.68 19.11
CA GLY A 44 -1.11 27.04 20.54
C GLY A 44 -1.54 25.94 21.51
N ALA A 45 -1.62 24.68 21.06
CA ALA A 45 -2.00 23.55 21.90
C ALA A 45 -0.85 23.11 22.81
N SER A 46 -1.18 22.48 23.94
CA SER A 46 -0.16 21.87 24.82
C SER A 46 0.62 20.78 24.09
N TRP A 47 1.86 20.52 24.54
CA TRP A 47 2.72 19.49 23.92
C TRP A 47 2.00 18.14 23.82
N GLN A 48 1.30 17.73 24.89
CA GLN A 48 0.57 16.46 24.95
C GLN A 48 -0.54 16.40 23.88
N ALA A 49 -1.33 17.46 23.74
CA ALA A 49 -2.36 17.55 22.72
C ALA A 49 -1.79 17.55 21.30
N GLN A 50 -0.61 18.14 21.08
CA GLN A 50 0.08 18.09 19.80
C GLN A 50 0.51 16.65 19.45
N TRP A 51 1.10 15.92 20.40
CA TRP A 51 1.52 14.54 20.16
C TRP A 51 0.36 13.59 19.92
N GLU A 52 -0.72 13.70 20.67
CA GLU A 52 -1.92 12.91 20.42
C GLU A 52 -2.50 13.16 19.03
N ARG A 53 -2.47 14.41 18.56
CA ARG A 53 -2.92 14.76 17.20
C ARG A 53 -2.00 14.20 16.13
N ILE A 54 -0.68 14.24 16.35
CA ILE A 54 0.32 13.67 15.43
C ILE A 54 0.19 12.15 15.39
N ALA A 55 0.10 11.48 16.54
CA ALA A 55 -0.03 10.04 16.63
C ALA A 55 -1.30 9.53 15.94
N ARG A 56 -2.44 10.17 16.18
CA ARG A 56 -3.72 9.85 15.50
C ARG A 56 -3.60 10.01 13.99
N ARG A 57 -2.99 11.11 13.52
CA ARG A 57 -2.77 11.33 12.09
C ARG A 57 -1.80 10.31 11.48
N ALA A 58 -0.69 10.03 12.15
CA ALA A 58 0.31 9.06 11.69
C ALA A 58 -0.28 7.66 11.55
N CYS A 59 -1.16 7.26 12.48
CA CYS A 59 -1.91 6.01 12.38
C CYS A 59 -2.81 5.99 11.13
N ALA A 60 -3.62 7.02 10.93
CA ALA A 60 -4.50 7.13 9.77
C ALA A 60 -3.73 7.15 8.44
N ASP A 61 -2.65 7.94 8.36
CA ASP A 61 -1.80 8.06 7.18
C ASP A 61 -1.06 6.74 6.91
N GLY A 62 -0.65 6.00 7.95
CA GLY A 62 -0.04 4.67 7.81
C GLY A 62 -1.01 3.63 7.26
N ILE A 63 -2.26 3.62 7.73
CA ILE A 63 -3.32 2.75 7.19
C ILE A 63 -3.58 3.09 5.72
N ALA A 64 -3.69 4.38 5.38
CA ALA A 64 -3.87 4.84 4.01
C ALA A 64 -2.69 4.43 3.11
N LEU A 65 -1.45 4.57 3.58
CA LEU A 65 -0.25 4.14 2.85
C LEU A 65 -0.28 2.64 2.54
N CYS A 66 -0.58 1.80 3.53
CA CYS A 66 -0.67 0.35 3.36
C CYS A 66 -1.81 -0.06 2.42
N HIS A 67 -2.93 0.65 2.48
CA HIS A 67 -4.08 0.41 1.62
C HIS A 67 -3.80 0.83 0.17
N ASP A 68 -3.29 2.03 -0.05
CA ASP A 68 -3.13 2.62 -1.38
C ASP A 68 -1.92 2.09 -2.17
N SER A 69 -0.92 1.53 -1.47
CA SER A 69 0.24 0.87 -2.10
C SER A 69 -0.06 -0.56 -2.58
N ALA A 70 -1.15 -1.18 -2.12
CA ALA A 70 -1.47 -2.56 -2.40
C ALA A 70 -1.94 -2.83 -3.85
N PRO A 71 -2.80 -2.01 -4.47
CA PRO A 71 -3.31 -2.29 -5.82
C PRO A 71 -2.22 -2.48 -6.88
N ALA A 72 -1.14 -1.70 -6.82
CA ALA A 72 0.00 -1.81 -7.74
C ALA A 72 0.63 -3.20 -7.66
N ARG A 73 0.90 -3.66 -6.43
CA ARG A 73 1.50 -4.96 -6.13
C ARG A 73 0.58 -6.10 -6.57
N PHE A 74 -0.70 -6.05 -6.23
CA PHE A 74 -1.65 -7.09 -6.64
C PHE A 74 -1.85 -7.14 -8.17
N ARG A 75 -1.81 -6.00 -8.88
CA ARG A 75 -1.81 -5.98 -10.36
C ARG A 75 -0.58 -6.66 -10.94
N LEU A 76 0.61 -6.42 -10.39
CA LEU A 76 1.85 -7.06 -10.82
C LEU A 76 1.79 -8.58 -10.61
N TRP A 77 1.42 -9.02 -9.40
CA TRP A 77 1.31 -10.44 -9.08
C TRP A 77 0.27 -11.17 -9.92
N ARG A 78 -0.88 -10.54 -10.23
CA ARG A 78 -1.89 -11.12 -11.11
C ARG A 78 -1.37 -11.31 -12.53
N ARG A 79 -0.52 -10.40 -13.01
CA ARG A 79 0.19 -10.57 -14.29
C ARG A 79 1.19 -11.72 -14.22
N ALA A 80 1.93 -11.85 -13.12
CA ALA A 80 2.85 -12.97 -12.91
C ALA A 80 2.14 -14.32 -12.90
N CYS A 81 0.98 -14.44 -12.25
CA CYS A 81 0.21 -15.68 -12.21
C CYS A 81 -0.17 -16.18 -13.61
N ARG A 82 -0.48 -15.28 -14.55
CA ARG A 82 -0.80 -15.63 -15.96
C ARG A 82 0.41 -16.13 -16.76
N HIS A 83 1.61 -15.94 -16.23
CA HIS A 83 2.86 -16.42 -16.79
C HIS A 83 3.46 -17.58 -15.98
N LEU A 84 2.73 -18.08 -14.99
CA LEU A 84 2.95 -19.40 -14.40
C LEU A 84 2.23 -20.44 -15.27
N GLY A 85 2.68 -21.70 -15.22
CA GLY A 85 2.02 -22.80 -15.94
C GLY A 85 0.52 -22.91 -15.58
N PRO A 86 -0.29 -23.57 -16.42
CA PRO A 86 -1.76 -23.53 -16.31
C PRO A 86 -2.33 -24.04 -14.98
N LEU A 87 -1.70 -25.04 -14.35
CA LEU A 87 -2.12 -25.58 -13.05
C LEU A 87 -1.73 -24.65 -11.89
N ASP A 88 -0.49 -24.19 -11.86
CA ASP A 88 0.02 -23.32 -10.81
C ASP A 88 -0.64 -21.93 -10.85
N GLY A 89 -0.82 -21.36 -12.04
CA GLY A 89 -1.35 -20.02 -12.23
C GLY A 89 -2.76 -19.84 -11.67
N ALA A 90 -3.64 -20.84 -11.83
CA ALA A 90 -5.03 -20.76 -11.35
C ALA A 90 -5.14 -20.85 -9.82
N GLU A 91 -4.28 -21.65 -9.18
CA GLU A 91 -4.19 -21.71 -7.72
C GLU A 91 -3.61 -20.42 -7.15
N TRP A 92 -2.52 -19.94 -7.72
CA TRP A 92 -1.91 -18.67 -7.34
C TRP A 92 -2.86 -17.49 -7.50
N GLU A 93 -3.65 -17.45 -8.58
CA GLU A 93 -4.63 -16.38 -8.77
C GLU A 93 -5.76 -16.43 -7.72
N ARG A 94 -6.24 -17.63 -7.36
CA ARG A 94 -7.21 -17.81 -6.28
C ARG A 94 -6.63 -17.38 -4.93
N CYS A 95 -5.39 -17.75 -4.64
CA CYS A 95 -4.66 -17.30 -3.45
C CYS A 95 -4.57 -15.77 -3.43
N LEU A 96 -4.11 -15.16 -4.52
CA LEU A 96 -3.95 -13.73 -4.65
C LEU A 96 -5.26 -12.95 -4.44
N ARG A 97 -6.39 -13.43 -5.01
CA ARG A 97 -7.72 -12.84 -4.79
C ARG A 97 -8.19 -12.92 -3.34
N ARG A 98 -7.79 -13.95 -2.59
CA ARG A 98 -8.10 -14.05 -1.15
C ARG A 98 -7.23 -13.08 -0.36
N SER A 99 -5.93 -13.04 -0.65
CA SER A 99 -4.98 -12.15 0.01
C SER A 99 -5.29 -10.67 -0.23
N GLU A 100 -5.67 -10.29 -1.46
CA GLU A 100 -6.08 -8.91 -1.78
C GLU A 100 -7.33 -8.50 -1.00
N ARG A 101 -8.34 -9.37 -0.95
CA ARG A 101 -9.56 -9.12 -0.16
C ARG A 101 -9.25 -8.99 1.32
N ALA A 102 -8.46 -9.91 1.88
CA ALA A 102 -8.07 -9.89 3.29
C ALA A 102 -7.27 -8.62 3.62
N TRP A 103 -6.34 -8.22 2.75
CA TRP A 103 -5.54 -7.01 2.92
C TRP A 103 -6.41 -5.76 2.92
N LEU A 104 -7.22 -5.55 1.88
CA LEU A 104 -8.04 -4.34 1.73
C LEU A 104 -9.09 -4.23 2.84
N SER A 105 -9.82 -5.33 3.12
CA SER A 105 -10.82 -5.34 4.20
C SER A 105 -10.18 -5.21 5.59
N GLY A 106 -9.01 -5.82 5.80
CA GLY A 106 -8.27 -5.74 7.06
C GLY A 106 -7.89 -4.31 7.40
N TRP A 107 -7.28 -3.57 6.48
CA TRP A 107 -6.92 -2.17 6.72
C TRP A 107 -8.12 -1.26 6.95
N VAL A 108 -9.23 -1.48 6.25
CA VAL A 108 -10.49 -0.78 6.52
C VAL A 108 -11.00 -1.10 7.94
N GLY A 109 -10.90 -2.36 8.37
CA GLY A 109 -11.23 -2.79 9.73
C GLY A 109 -10.39 -2.09 10.78
N VAL A 110 -9.06 -2.04 10.58
CA VAL A 110 -8.12 -1.31 11.45
C VAL A 110 -8.48 0.17 11.51
N GLY A 111 -8.75 0.81 10.36
CA GLY A 111 -9.17 2.22 10.32
C GLY A 111 -10.43 2.51 11.13
N ARG A 112 -11.45 1.63 11.03
CA ARG A 112 -12.68 1.74 11.83
C ARG A 112 -12.45 1.53 13.32
N ALA A 113 -11.53 0.64 13.70
CA ALA A 113 -11.18 0.43 15.10
C ALA A 113 -10.47 1.67 15.66
N CYS A 114 -9.49 2.21 14.93
CA CYS A 114 -8.75 3.41 15.32
C CYS A 114 -9.63 4.67 15.39
N SER A 115 -10.70 4.78 14.58
CA SER A 115 -11.62 5.93 14.66
C SER A 115 -12.55 5.92 15.88
N ARG A 116 -12.63 4.81 16.61
CA ARG A 116 -13.47 4.65 17.81
C ARG A 116 -12.70 4.89 19.12
N LEU A 117 -11.39 5.09 19.03
CA LEU A 117 -10.47 5.43 20.12
C LEU A 117 -10.29 6.94 20.19
#